data_AF-A0A382V9Q7-F1
#
_entry.id   AF-A0A382V9Q7-F1
#
_cell.length_a   1.000
_cell.length_b   1.000
_cell.length_c   1.000
_cell.angle_alpha   90.00
_cell.angle_beta   90.00
_cell.angle_gamma   90.00
#
_symmetry.space_group_name_H-M   'P 1'
#
loop_
_entity.id
_entity.type
_entity.pdbx_description
1 polymer ?
#
loop_
_entity_poly.entity_id
_entity_poly.type
_entity_poly.pdbx_seq_one_letter_code
_entity_poly.pdbx_strand_id
1 'polypeptide(L)'
;MTTNSELLKRHSEVLPSWLALYYDPPISMDYGEGRHVYDVEGNRYLDFFGGILTTSLGYDVPEVTQAVNEQASKVLHSSTLYLSEPMIELAELVTELSGIPDARVFFTTSGTEANDAALLLATAYRRSNQILALRNSYHGRSFSTVAITSHRSWSPTSLSGLSVNYVHG
;
A
#
# COMPACT_ATOMS: atom_id res chain seq x y z
N MET A 1 31.39 1.70 -5.62
CA MET A 1 30.00 1.32 -5.28
C MET A 1 29.56 2.26 -4.17
N THR A 2 28.30 2.68 -4.17
CA THR A 2 27.75 3.53 -3.10
C THR A 2 27.62 2.70 -1.82
N THR A 3 28.01 3.26 -0.68
CA THR A 3 27.87 2.63 0.65
C THR A 3 26.56 3.01 1.34
N ASN A 4 26.16 2.26 2.37
CA ASN A 4 25.00 2.58 3.20
C ASN A 4 25.15 3.97 3.85
N SER A 5 26.37 4.29 4.33
CA SER A 5 26.70 5.59 4.94
C SER A 5 26.57 6.77 3.96
N GLU A 6 27.06 6.61 2.72
CA GLU A 6 26.92 7.64 1.68
C GLU A 6 25.46 7.89 1.30
N LEU A 7 24.63 6.83 1.25
CA LEU A 7 23.19 6.96 1.00
C LEU A 7 22.46 7.64 2.15
N LEU A 8 22.78 7.28 3.41
CA LEU A 8 22.21 7.93 4.58
C LEU A 8 22.50 9.43 4.60
N LYS A 9 23.74 9.82 4.27
CA LYS A 9 24.11 11.23 4.15
C LYS A 9 23.24 11.95 3.12
N ARG A 10 23.18 11.42 1.90
CA ARG A 10 22.35 11.99 0.81
C ARG A 10 20.87 12.05 1.18
N HIS A 11 20.34 11.01 1.82
CA HIS A 11 18.97 10.99 2.35
C HIS A 11 18.75 12.18 3.29
N SER A 12 19.63 12.39 4.27
CA SER A 12 19.48 13.48 5.25
C SER A 12 19.55 14.89 4.65
N GLU A 13 20.19 15.04 3.49
CA GLU A 13 20.34 16.34 2.80
C GLU A 13 19.10 16.71 1.98
N VAL A 14 18.32 15.73 1.52
CA VAL A 14 17.26 15.96 0.52
C VAL A 14 15.86 15.49 0.95
N LEU A 15 15.77 14.60 1.94
CA LEU A 15 14.51 14.06 2.43
C LEU A 15 14.16 14.63 3.82
N PRO A 16 12.87 14.87 4.09
CA PRO A 16 12.46 15.41 5.37
C PRO A 16 12.74 14.45 6.52
N SER A 17 13.06 15.00 7.69
CA SER A 17 13.45 14.22 8.88
C SER A 17 12.37 13.30 9.45
N TRP A 18 11.10 13.49 9.07
CA TRP A 18 10.00 12.61 9.48
C TRP A 18 9.84 11.36 8.62
N LEU A 19 10.61 11.20 7.53
CA LEU A 19 10.77 9.94 6.83
C LEU A 19 11.77 9.07 7.60
N ALA A 20 11.27 8.39 8.61
CA ALA A 20 12.07 7.52 9.46
C ALA A 20 12.54 6.29 8.67
N LEU A 21 13.82 5.94 8.87
CA LEU A 21 14.42 4.70 8.38
C LEU A 21 14.49 3.69 9.53
N TYR A 22 14.37 2.41 9.20
CA TYR A 22 14.63 1.33 10.15
C TYR A 22 16.12 0.99 10.21
N TYR A 23 16.48 0.35 11.32
CA TYR A 23 17.83 -0.10 11.68
C TYR A 23 18.80 1.04 12.02
N ASP A 24 19.81 0.71 12.81
CA ASP A 24 20.91 1.60 13.17
C ASP A 24 22.24 0.82 13.06
N PRO A 25 23.06 1.09 12.03
CA PRO A 25 22.81 2.05 10.95
C PRO A 25 21.74 1.56 9.95
N PRO A 26 21.03 2.48 9.25
CA PRO A 26 20.12 2.13 8.16
C PRO A 26 20.82 1.39 7.02
N ILE A 27 20.05 0.50 6.37
CA ILE A 27 20.50 -0.30 5.23
C ILE A 27 19.79 0.12 3.94
N SER A 28 20.47 0.04 2.81
CA SER A 28 19.90 0.19 1.47
C SER A 28 19.93 -1.15 0.75
N MET A 29 18.76 -1.65 0.37
CA MET A 29 18.65 -2.87 -0.45
C MET A 29 19.13 -2.60 -1.88
N ASP A 30 19.91 -3.52 -2.43
CA ASP A 30 20.40 -3.52 -3.82
C ASP A 30 19.53 -4.44 -4.69
N TYR A 31 19.42 -5.72 -4.30
CA TYR A 31 18.56 -6.70 -4.95
C TYR A 31 17.97 -7.69 -3.93
N GLY A 32 16.99 -8.48 -4.36
CA GLY A 32 16.43 -9.56 -3.55
C GLY A 32 16.10 -10.78 -4.39
N GLU A 33 16.08 -11.95 -3.75
CA GLU A 33 15.80 -13.25 -4.36
C GLU A 33 15.01 -14.12 -3.39
N GLY A 34 13.84 -14.57 -3.83
CA GLY A 34 12.90 -15.30 -2.98
C GLY A 34 12.58 -14.49 -1.71
N ARG A 35 13.02 -15.01 -0.55
CA ARG A 35 12.79 -14.42 0.78
C ARG A 35 13.97 -13.62 1.35
N HIS A 36 15.03 -13.44 0.56
CA HIS A 36 16.24 -12.73 0.99
C HIS A 36 16.38 -11.41 0.25
N VAL A 37 17.00 -10.44 0.92
CA VAL A 37 17.45 -9.18 0.34
C VAL A 37 18.93 -9.01 0.60
N TYR A 38 19.61 -8.31 -0.29
CA TYR A 38 21.02 -8.00 -0.23
C TYR A 38 21.17 -6.49 -0.21
N ASP A 39 22.01 -5.95 0.68
CA ASP A 39 22.31 -4.53 0.67
C ASP A 39 23.40 -4.16 -0.34
N VAL A 40 23.61 -2.85 -0.53
CA VAL A 40 24.62 -2.29 -1.44
C VAL A 40 26.08 -2.63 -1.06
N GLU A 41 26.29 -3.20 0.13
CA GLU A 41 27.59 -3.65 0.64
C GLU A 41 27.75 -5.19 0.57
N GLY A 42 26.73 -5.89 0.05
CA GLY A 42 26.74 -7.33 -0.19
C GLY A 42 26.27 -8.19 1.00
N ASN A 43 25.78 -7.58 2.09
CA ASN A 43 25.26 -8.33 3.22
C ASN A 43 23.89 -8.94 2.86
N ARG A 44 23.68 -10.20 3.25
CA ARG A 44 22.42 -10.93 3.00
C ARG A 44 21.53 -10.95 4.25
N TYR A 45 20.26 -10.64 4.08
CA TYR A 45 19.24 -10.65 5.13
C TYR A 45 18.08 -11.57 4.76
N LEU A 46 17.56 -12.31 5.73
CA LEU A 46 16.28 -13.01 5.63
C LEU A 46 15.18 -12.04 6.02
N ASP A 47 14.23 -11.78 5.12
CA ASP A 47 13.20 -10.76 5.35
C ASP A 47 11.95 -11.32 6.05
N PHE A 48 11.71 -10.83 7.27
CA PHE A 48 10.49 -11.10 8.06
C PHE A 48 9.50 -9.92 8.05
N PHE A 49 9.83 -8.82 7.37
CA PHE A 49 9.01 -7.61 7.33
C PHE A 49 8.16 -7.51 6.05
N GLY A 50 8.68 -8.00 4.93
CA GLY A 50 7.94 -8.12 3.68
C GLY A 50 7.52 -6.77 3.10
N GLY A 51 8.37 -5.74 3.19
CA GLY A 51 8.05 -4.41 2.63
C GLY A 51 6.78 -3.80 3.22
N ILE A 52 6.59 -3.86 4.54
CA ILE A 52 5.32 -3.53 5.21
C ILE A 52 4.20 -4.48 4.73
N LEU A 53 4.47 -5.79 4.81
CA LEU A 53 3.51 -6.86 4.49
C LEU A 53 2.99 -6.88 3.03
N THR A 54 3.74 -6.30 2.08
CA THR A 54 3.36 -6.20 0.66
C THR A 54 4.09 -7.20 -0.25
N THR A 55 5.34 -7.57 0.05
CA THR A 55 6.16 -8.45 -0.79
C THR A 55 5.92 -9.94 -0.51
N SER A 56 4.64 -10.34 -0.44
CA SER A 56 4.22 -11.69 -0.05
C SER A 56 4.70 -12.81 -0.97
N LEU A 57 4.99 -12.52 -2.25
CA LEU A 57 5.51 -13.48 -3.23
C LEU A 57 7.04 -13.58 -3.23
N GLY A 58 7.75 -12.64 -2.57
CA GLY A 58 9.20 -12.48 -2.65
C GLY A 58 9.65 -11.32 -3.54
N TYR A 59 10.96 -11.19 -3.76
CA TYR A 59 11.59 -9.99 -4.32
C TYR A 59 11.92 -10.01 -5.82
N ASP A 60 12.20 -11.18 -6.41
CA ASP A 60 12.39 -11.34 -7.86
C ASP A 60 11.62 -12.57 -8.32
N VAL A 61 10.41 -12.32 -8.84
CA VAL A 61 9.51 -13.35 -9.37
C VAL A 61 9.50 -13.21 -10.89
N PRO A 62 10.24 -14.06 -11.64
CA PRO A 62 10.45 -13.89 -13.07
C PRO A 62 9.15 -13.73 -13.87
N GLU A 63 8.11 -14.46 -13.50
CA GLU A 63 6.80 -14.42 -14.13
C GLU A 63 6.14 -13.04 -13.99
N VAL A 64 6.26 -12.40 -12.82
CA VAL A 64 5.72 -11.05 -12.56
C VAL A 64 6.52 -10.01 -13.33
N THR A 65 7.85 -10.06 -13.23
CA THR A 65 8.74 -9.12 -13.90
C THR A 65 8.56 -9.18 -15.42
N GLN A 66 8.43 -10.38 -15.99
CA GLN A 66 8.17 -10.56 -17.42
C GLN A 66 6.80 -9.99 -17.81
N ALA A 67 5.71 -10.32 -17.09
CA ALA A 67 4.37 -9.84 -17.40
C ALA A 67 4.28 -8.30 -17.38
N VAL A 68 4.92 -7.66 -16.40
CA VAL A 68 4.99 -6.19 -16.31
C VAL A 68 5.73 -5.60 -17.52
N ASN A 69 6.89 -6.15 -17.89
CA ASN A 69 7.68 -5.66 -19.02
C ASN A 69 6.94 -5.81 -20.35
N GLU A 70 6.25 -6.94 -20.56
CA GLU A 70 5.47 -7.20 -21.76
C GLU A 70 4.30 -6.21 -21.90
N GLN A 71 3.56 -5.96 -20.83
CA GLN A 71 2.44 -5.00 -20.86
C GLN A 71 2.93 -3.56 -21.01
N ALA A 72 3.99 -3.17 -20.28
CA ALA A 72 4.59 -1.84 -20.35
C ALA A 72 5.08 -1.49 -21.77
N SER A 73 5.58 -2.50 -22.51
CA SER A 73 6.04 -2.34 -23.90
C SER A 73 4.89 -2.19 -24.91
N LYS A 74 3.64 -2.50 -24.53
CA LYS A 74 2.44 -2.31 -25.36
C LYS A 74 1.77 -0.97 -25.04
N VAL A 75 1.30 -0.83 -23.80
CA VAL A 75 0.66 0.38 -23.26
C VAL A 75 0.98 0.47 -21.77
N LEU A 76 1.85 1.42 -21.41
CA LEU A 76 2.26 1.65 -20.02
C LEU A 76 1.16 2.25 -19.15
N HIS A 77 0.34 3.15 -19.72
CA HIS A 77 -0.74 3.83 -19.01
C HIS A 77 -1.90 4.14 -19.93
N SER A 78 -3.11 3.95 -19.40
CA SER A 78 -4.38 4.43 -19.93
C SER A 78 -5.26 4.85 -18.75
N SER A 79 -6.41 5.48 -19.02
CA SER A 79 -7.40 5.80 -18.00
C SER A 79 -8.52 4.77 -17.96
N THR A 80 -9.29 4.78 -16.88
CA THR A 80 -10.52 3.98 -16.72
C THR A 80 -11.62 4.32 -17.73
N LEU A 81 -11.41 5.33 -18.59
CA LEU A 81 -12.33 5.71 -19.66
C LEU A 81 -12.21 4.83 -20.90
N TYR A 82 -11.21 3.95 -20.95
CA TYR A 82 -10.96 3.02 -22.06
C TYR A 82 -11.01 1.57 -21.56
N LEU A 83 -11.33 0.64 -22.48
CA LEU A 83 -11.28 -0.79 -22.18
C LEU A 83 -9.84 -1.25 -21.93
N SER A 84 -9.67 -2.13 -20.95
CA SER A 84 -8.40 -2.75 -20.60
C SER A 84 -8.65 -4.22 -20.27
N GLU A 85 -8.25 -5.12 -21.17
CA GLU A 85 -8.42 -6.56 -21.00
C GLU A 85 -7.76 -7.08 -19.70
N PRO A 86 -6.51 -6.71 -19.34
CA PRO A 86 -5.91 -7.14 -18.06
C PRO A 86 -6.68 -6.65 -16.81
N MET A 87 -7.29 -5.47 -16.88
CA MET A 87 -8.11 -4.95 -15.77
C MET A 87 -9.40 -5.75 -15.63
N ILE A 88 -10.02 -6.14 -16.76
CA ILE A 88 -11.25 -6.94 -16.78
C ILE A 88 -10.95 -8.34 -16.24
N GLU A 89 -9.90 -9.01 -16.73
CA GLU A 89 -9.49 -10.34 -16.27
C GLU A 89 -9.20 -10.35 -14.76
N LEU A 90 -8.50 -9.33 -14.25
CA LEU A 90 -8.25 -9.21 -12.81
C LEU A 90 -9.55 -8.98 -12.02
N ALA A 91 -10.48 -8.18 -12.55
CA ALA A 91 -11.76 -7.97 -11.91
C ALA A 91 -12.57 -9.27 -11.85
N GLU A 92 -12.63 -10.02 -12.94
CA GLU A 92 -13.29 -11.32 -13.01
C GLU A 92 -12.73 -12.29 -11.96
N LEU A 93 -11.40 -12.44 -11.88
CA LEU A 93 -10.73 -13.26 -10.88
C LEU A 93 -11.08 -12.84 -9.44
N VAL A 94 -11.04 -11.54 -9.15
CA VAL A 94 -11.40 -11.02 -7.82
C VAL A 94 -12.86 -11.28 -7.50
N THR A 95 -13.78 -11.08 -8.47
CA THR A 95 -15.20 -11.35 -8.25
C THR A 95 -15.47 -12.83 -7.97
N GLU A 96 -14.83 -13.74 -8.70
CA GLU A 96 -14.95 -15.18 -8.48
C GLU A 96 -14.45 -15.59 -7.09
N LEU A 97 -13.24 -15.14 -6.72
CA LEU A 97 -12.64 -15.46 -5.42
C LEU A 97 -13.38 -14.84 -4.23
N SER A 98 -14.07 -13.71 -4.43
CA SER A 98 -14.78 -13.02 -3.35
C SER A 98 -15.99 -13.80 -2.81
N GLY A 99 -16.61 -14.65 -3.64
CA GLY A 99 -17.86 -15.35 -3.31
C GLY A 99 -19.08 -14.43 -3.13
N ILE A 100 -18.98 -13.13 -3.47
CA ILE A 100 -20.07 -12.17 -3.35
C ILE A 100 -20.93 -12.20 -4.62
N PRO A 101 -22.25 -12.47 -4.53
CA PRO A 101 -23.15 -12.40 -5.68
C PRO A 101 -23.13 -11.01 -6.34
N ASP A 102 -23.07 -10.97 -7.66
CA ASP A 102 -23.05 -9.74 -8.46
C ASP A 102 -21.97 -8.73 -8.07
N ALA A 103 -20.83 -9.20 -7.55
CA ALA A 103 -19.70 -8.36 -7.18
C ALA A 103 -19.24 -7.45 -8.33
N ARG A 104 -18.75 -6.27 -7.99
CA ARG A 104 -18.09 -5.32 -8.90
C ARG A 104 -16.82 -4.83 -8.22
N VAL A 105 -15.76 -4.66 -9.00
CA VAL A 105 -14.43 -4.28 -8.52
C VAL A 105 -14.10 -2.88 -9.01
N PHE A 106 -13.59 -2.05 -8.11
CA PHE A 106 -13.03 -0.75 -8.42
C PHE A 106 -11.58 -0.74 -7.95
N PHE A 107 -10.64 -0.50 -8.88
CA PHE A 107 -9.21 -0.51 -8.59
C PHE A 107 -8.71 0.89 -8.21
N THR A 108 -7.87 0.95 -7.18
CA THR A 108 -7.13 2.13 -6.74
C THR A 108 -5.64 1.82 -6.64
N THR A 109 -4.80 2.85 -6.49
CA THR A 109 -3.34 2.64 -6.41
C THR A 109 -2.84 2.36 -5.00
N SER A 110 -3.66 2.64 -3.98
CA SER A 110 -3.31 2.41 -2.59
C SER A 110 -4.50 1.90 -1.77
N GLY A 111 -4.19 1.26 -0.63
CA GLY A 111 -5.20 0.88 0.36
C GLY A 111 -5.89 2.08 1.02
N THR A 112 -5.23 3.23 1.09
CA THR A 112 -5.85 4.49 1.56
C THR A 112 -6.98 4.91 0.62
N GLU A 113 -6.72 4.95 -0.68
CA GLU A 113 -7.74 5.30 -1.68
C GLU A 113 -8.88 4.27 -1.73
N ALA A 114 -8.56 2.98 -1.57
CA ALA A 114 -9.58 1.93 -1.50
C ALA A 114 -10.54 2.17 -0.33
N ASN A 115 -10.01 2.50 0.85
CA ASN A 115 -10.83 2.83 2.02
C ASN A 115 -11.57 4.17 1.86
N ASP A 116 -10.98 5.17 1.20
CA ASP A 116 -11.68 6.41 0.88
C ASP A 116 -12.88 6.18 -0.04
N ALA A 117 -12.71 5.37 -1.09
CA ALA A 117 -13.79 4.99 -1.99
C ALA A 117 -14.88 4.20 -1.25
N ALA A 118 -14.50 3.27 -0.36
CA ALA A 118 -15.44 2.50 0.45
C ALA A 118 -16.23 3.40 1.42
N LEU A 119 -15.56 4.32 2.11
CA LEU A 119 -16.18 5.30 3.00
C LEU A 119 -17.14 6.23 2.22
N LEU A 120 -16.72 6.72 1.06
CA LEU A 120 -17.55 7.56 0.20
C LEU A 120 -18.82 6.81 -0.24
N LEU A 121 -18.67 5.56 -0.72
CA LEU A 121 -19.79 4.73 -1.15
C LEU A 121 -20.76 4.45 0.00
N ALA A 122 -20.23 4.02 1.16
CA ALA A 122 -21.05 3.67 2.32
C ALA A 122 -21.81 4.89 2.87
N THR A 123 -21.14 6.03 3.00
CA THR A 123 -21.75 7.27 3.53
C THR A 123 -22.76 7.87 2.55
N ALA A 124 -22.47 7.86 1.25
CA ALA A 124 -23.39 8.32 0.22
C ALA A 124 -24.65 7.44 0.14
N TYR A 125 -24.48 6.11 0.15
CA TYR A 125 -25.59 5.16 0.14
C TYR A 125 -26.47 5.30 1.39
N ARG A 126 -25.85 5.39 2.57
CA ARG A 126 -26.57 5.52 3.86
C ARG A 126 -27.06 6.94 4.15
N ARG A 127 -26.61 7.93 3.38
CA ARG A 127 -26.83 9.37 3.63
C ARG A 127 -26.48 9.77 5.08
N SER A 128 -25.36 9.25 5.58
CA SER A 128 -24.89 9.46 6.95
C SER A 128 -23.38 9.48 6.97
N ASN A 129 -22.78 10.34 7.81
CA ASN A 129 -21.36 10.39 8.07
C ASN A 129 -20.95 9.64 9.35
N GLN A 130 -21.87 8.86 9.95
CA GLN A 130 -21.58 8.07 11.14
C GLN A 130 -20.85 6.78 10.78
N ILE A 131 -19.71 6.54 11.44
CA ILE A 131 -18.87 5.36 11.23
C ILE A 131 -18.53 4.70 12.58
N LEU A 132 -18.53 3.37 12.62
CA LEU A 132 -17.96 2.61 13.71
C LEU A 132 -16.56 2.14 13.31
N ALA A 133 -15.56 2.40 14.16
CA ALA A 133 -14.19 1.97 13.95
C ALA A 133 -13.67 1.20 15.16
N LEU A 134 -12.76 0.26 14.96
CA LEU A 134 -12.18 -0.52 16.06
C LEU A 134 -11.04 0.24 16.72
N ARG A 135 -10.88 0.08 18.04
CA ARG A 135 -9.68 0.56 18.73
C ARG A 135 -8.44 -0.17 18.21
N ASN A 136 -7.31 0.52 18.19
CA ASN A 136 -6.02 0.07 17.64
C ASN A 136 -6.01 -0.25 16.13
N SER A 137 -7.03 0.17 15.38
CA SER A 137 -7.08 0.00 13.92
C SER A 137 -6.15 0.95 13.17
N TYR A 138 -5.82 0.57 11.93
CA TYR A 138 -5.14 1.41 10.93
C TYR A 138 -5.83 1.25 9.57
N HIS A 139 -6.13 2.36 8.90
CA HIS A 139 -6.88 2.34 7.63
C HIS A 139 -6.27 3.22 6.52
N GLY A 140 -5.19 3.96 6.77
CA GLY A 140 -4.56 4.80 5.76
C GLY A 140 -4.09 6.15 6.28
N ARG A 141 -3.77 7.05 5.34
CA ARG A 141 -3.17 8.36 5.64
C ARG A 141 -3.89 9.58 5.06
N SER A 142 -5.03 9.40 4.40
CA SER A 142 -5.93 10.50 4.02
C SER A 142 -6.73 11.00 5.23
N PHE A 143 -7.35 12.17 5.15
CA PHE A 143 -8.15 12.70 6.26
C PHE A 143 -9.29 11.74 6.68
N SER A 144 -9.99 11.13 5.72
CA SER A 144 -11.08 10.19 5.97
C SER A 144 -10.60 8.88 6.58
N THR A 145 -9.48 8.32 6.12
CA THR A 145 -8.93 7.08 6.67
C THR A 145 -8.23 7.28 8.02
N VAL A 146 -7.57 8.42 8.23
CA VAL A 146 -7.03 8.80 9.54
C VAL A 146 -8.14 8.97 10.55
N ALA A 147 -9.29 9.53 10.16
CA ALA A 147 -10.43 9.70 11.06
C ALA A 147 -10.94 8.40 11.69
N ILE A 148 -10.81 7.28 10.98
CA ILE A 148 -11.20 5.94 11.45
C ILE A 148 -10.01 5.11 11.94
N THR A 149 -8.80 5.66 11.95
CA THR A 149 -7.57 5.03 12.47
C THR A 149 -7.42 5.33 13.96
N SER A 150 -7.43 4.28 14.79
CA SER A 150 -7.26 4.43 16.25
C SER A 150 -5.81 4.29 16.72
N HIS A 151 -4.87 3.91 15.84
CA HIS A 151 -3.47 3.76 16.23
C HIS A 151 -2.78 5.15 16.34
N ARG A 152 -2.57 5.63 17.57
CA ARG A 152 -2.13 7.02 17.85
C ARG A 152 -0.90 7.48 17.06
N SER A 153 0.14 6.65 16.95
CA SER A 153 1.36 7.00 16.19
C SER A 153 1.12 7.19 14.68
N TRP A 154 -0.01 6.69 14.17
CA TRP A 154 -0.40 6.76 12.76
C TRP A 154 -1.59 7.70 12.52
N SER A 155 -2.04 8.42 13.56
CA SER A 155 -3.15 9.37 13.49
C SER A 155 -2.66 10.79 13.83
N PRO A 156 -2.03 11.50 12.88
CA PRO A 156 -1.39 12.79 13.14
C PRO A 156 -2.38 13.95 13.35
N THR A 157 -3.67 13.73 13.09
CA THR A 157 -4.72 14.76 13.21
C THR A 157 -6.03 14.13 13.69
N SER A 158 -6.84 14.92 14.38
CA SER A 158 -8.22 14.57 14.76
C SER A 158 -9.27 15.22 13.86
N LEU A 159 -8.86 16.02 12.88
CA LEU A 159 -9.76 16.71 11.95
C LEU A 159 -10.44 15.71 11.01
N SER A 160 -11.78 15.72 10.99
CA SER A 160 -12.56 14.87 10.10
C SER A 160 -13.95 15.42 9.82
N GLY A 161 -14.49 15.09 8.64
CA GLY A 161 -15.91 15.26 8.32
C GLY A 161 -16.80 14.07 8.77
N LEU A 162 -16.20 13.01 9.33
CA LEU A 162 -16.90 11.81 9.80
C LEU A 162 -17.20 11.88 11.29
N SER A 163 -18.36 11.36 11.70
CA SER A 163 -18.72 11.14 13.10
C SER A 163 -18.35 9.71 13.50
N VAL A 164 -17.14 9.53 14.02
CA VAL A 164 -16.57 8.21 14.31
C VAL A 164 -16.78 7.82 15.77
N ASN A 165 -17.38 6.64 16.00
CA ASN A 165 -17.45 6.03 17.32
C ASN A 165 -16.51 4.83 17.39
N TYR A 166 -15.60 4.83 18.35
CA TYR A 166 -14.63 3.76 18.53
C TYR A 166 -15.15 2.67 19.45
N VAL A 167 -15.28 1.46 18.92
CA VAL A 167 -15.73 0.28 19.67
C VAL A 167 -14.54 -0.61 20.04
N HIS A 168 -14.66 -1.34 21.14
CA HIS A 168 -13.70 -2.38 21.52
C HIS A 168 -13.95 -3.61 20.65
N GLY A 169 -12.88 -4.19 20.10
CA GLY A 169 -12.90 -5.52 19.47
C GLY A 169 -12.78 -6.62 20.51
#